data_AF-A0A966YN15-F1
#
_entry.id   AF-A0A966YN15-F1
#
_cell.length_a   1.000
_cell.length_b   1.000
_cell.length_c   1.000
_cell.angle_alpha   90.00
_cell.angle_beta   90.00
_cell.angle_gamma   90.00
#
_symmetry.space_group_name_H-M   'P 1'
#
loop_
_entity.id
_entity.type
_entity.pdbx_description
1 polymer ?
#
loop_
_entity_poly.entity_id
_entity_poly.type
_entity_poly.pdbx_seq_one_letter_code
_entity_poly.pdbx_strand_id
1 'polypeptide(L)'
;MEWKGPHKPPAYEQIPADLRVDHVYLLSCKYGSKILQNASPANLFDRALGERRTSAEDWFAAVAPTSYGEFYAEVVAHTGLAGFPADPTELDRDHRDQLRKALPGRWPAELREQWGLVAFEIARASAARLLDNISSKGEREAFVWRLLRLQAAPYFVLGADLKNVPLHYRVTTPWDFRTRFALRSVDLWGEHAGQPLVRWRVDVHDRELDTDRVVEGHVEVRWSHGKFGGVPEAKIYLDTPHHDVAGYQPLDDGS
;
A
#
# COMPACT_ATOMS: atom_id res chain seq x y z
N MET A 1 -16.91 -11.44 -24.13
CA MET A 1 -15.81 -11.17 -23.17
C MET A 1 -14.88 -10.13 -23.78
N GLU A 2 -14.54 -9.07 -23.04
CA GLU A 2 -13.69 -7.96 -23.46
C GLU A 2 -12.47 -7.85 -22.56
N TRP A 3 -11.28 -7.70 -23.14
CA TRP A 3 -10.07 -7.33 -22.40
C TRP A 3 -10.09 -5.84 -22.06
N LYS A 4 -9.99 -5.51 -20.77
CA LYS A 4 -9.97 -4.14 -20.25
C LYS A 4 -8.56 -3.64 -19.97
N GLY A 5 -7.60 -4.53 -19.71
CA GLY A 5 -6.15 -4.27 -19.70
C GLY A 5 -5.71 -2.85 -19.29
N PRO A 6 -4.85 -2.16 -20.06
CA PRO A 6 -4.32 -0.84 -19.70
C PRO A 6 -5.32 0.30 -19.93
N HIS A 7 -6.60 0.01 -20.17
CA HIS A 7 -7.59 1.03 -20.46
C HIS A 7 -7.77 1.91 -19.22
N LYS A 8 -7.32 3.17 -19.31
CA LYS A 8 -7.53 4.19 -18.29
C LYS A 8 -8.66 5.11 -18.75
N PRO A 9 -9.94 4.77 -18.50
CA PRO A 9 -11.01 5.70 -18.83
C PRO A 9 -10.79 7.02 -18.06
N PRO A 10 -11.10 8.17 -18.67
CA PRO A 10 -11.13 9.44 -17.96
C PRO A 10 -12.32 9.45 -17.00
N ALA A 11 -12.08 9.89 -15.75
CA ALA A 11 -12.94 9.86 -14.55
C ALA A 11 -12.65 8.72 -13.55
N TYR A 12 -12.77 9.07 -12.26
CA TYR A 12 -12.19 8.40 -11.09
C TYR A 12 -12.88 7.10 -10.65
N GLU A 13 -12.15 6.32 -9.83
CA GLU A 13 -12.39 4.93 -9.39
C GLU A 13 -12.27 3.89 -10.50
N GLN A 14 -11.01 3.54 -10.81
CA GLN A 14 -10.74 2.36 -11.62
C GLN A 14 -11.08 1.11 -10.80
N ILE A 15 -12.26 0.57 -11.06
CA ILE A 15 -12.58 -0.81 -10.70
C ILE A 15 -11.45 -1.68 -11.29
N PRO A 16 -10.72 -2.45 -10.46
CA PRO A 16 -9.60 -3.26 -10.93
C PRO A 16 -10.16 -4.42 -11.75
N ALA A 17 -10.41 -4.20 -13.03
CA ALA A 17 -11.00 -5.17 -13.93
C ALA A 17 -10.08 -5.37 -15.13
N ASP A 18 -9.61 -6.61 -15.29
CA ASP A 18 -8.82 -7.06 -16.43
C ASP A 18 -9.74 -7.50 -17.57
N LEU A 19 -10.93 -8.01 -17.24
CA LEU A 19 -11.95 -8.47 -18.18
C LEU A 19 -13.32 -7.86 -17.89
N ARG A 20 -14.13 -7.72 -18.94
CA ARG A 20 -15.57 -7.41 -18.85
C ARG A 20 -16.39 -8.45 -19.61
N VAL A 21 -17.46 -8.95 -19.02
CA VAL A 21 -18.37 -9.94 -19.63
C VAL A 21 -19.74 -9.32 -19.83
N ASP A 22 -20.28 -9.48 -21.05
CA ASP A 22 -21.61 -9.00 -21.49
C ASP A 22 -21.91 -7.53 -21.16
N HIS A 23 -20.85 -6.71 -21.13
CA HIS A 23 -20.90 -5.31 -20.71
C HIS A 23 -21.36 -5.07 -19.25
N VAL A 24 -21.57 -6.11 -18.45
CA VAL A 24 -22.11 -6.00 -17.08
C VAL A 24 -21.08 -6.40 -16.04
N TYR A 25 -20.49 -7.57 -16.18
CA TYR A 25 -19.63 -8.13 -15.14
C TYR A 25 -18.19 -7.68 -15.32
N LEU A 26 -17.56 -7.29 -14.21
CA LEU A 26 -16.16 -6.89 -14.15
C LEU A 26 -15.36 -7.95 -13.41
N LEU A 27 -14.27 -8.40 -14.00
CA LEU A 27 -13.43 -9.47 -13.48
C LEU A 27 -11.99 -8.97 -13.35
N SER A 28 -11.42 -9.07 -12.15
CA SER A 28 -9.99 -8.98 -11.90
C SER A 28 -9.37 -10.37 -11.95
N CYS A 29 -8.32 -10.52 -12.74
CA CYS A 29 -7.54 -11.75 -12.79
C CYS A 29 -6.36 -11.64 -11.84
N LYS A 30 -6.25 -12.56 -10.87
CA LYS A 30 -5.21 -12.50 -9.84
C LYS A 30 -4.46 -13.81 -9.71
N TYR A 31 -3.13 -13.75 -9.90
CA TYR A 31 -2.26 -14.91 -9.71
C TYR A 31 -1.16 -14.58 -8.70
N GLY A 32 -1.17 -15.29 -7.56
CA GLY A 32 -0.08 -15.28 -6.57
C GLY A 32 0.23 -13.94 -5.87
N SER A 33 -0.47 -12.86 -6.19
CA SER A 33 -0.20 -11.54 -5.62
C SER A 33 -0.99 -11.31 -4.33
N LYS A 34 -0.33 -10.81 -3.29
CA LYS A 34 -1.00 -10.28 -2.09
C LYS A 34 -1.22 -8.77 -2.12
N ILE A 35 -0.76 -8.10 -3.18
CA ILE A 35 -0.86 -6.65 -3.31
C ILE A 35 -2.33 -6.26 -3.59
N LEU A 36 -2.84 -5.30 -2.83
CA LEU A 36 -4.16 -4.67 -3.04
C LEU A 36 -4.07 -3.51 -4.03
N GLN A 37 -3.04 -2.66 -3.86
CA GLN A 37 -2.76 -1.54 -4.74
C GLN A 37 -1.37 -0.96 -4.51
N ASN A 38 -0.87 -0.28 -5.53
CA ASN A 38 0.29 0.61 -5.43
C ASN A 38 -0.22 2.06 -5.45
N ALA A 39 0.30 2.89 -4.57
CA ALA A 39 -0.02 4.31 -4.47
C ALA A 39 1.26 5.12 -4.20
N SER A 40 1.21 6.43 -4.42
CA SER A 40 2.21 7.30 -3.78
C SER A 40 1.96 7.30 -2.26
N PRO A 41 2.99 7.42 -1.43
CA PRO A 41 2.84 7.51 0.01
C PRO A 41 1.93 8.66 0.44
N ALA A 42 2.06 9.85 -0.17
CA ALA A 42 1.16 10.97 0.08
C ALA A 42 -0.32 10.63 -0.24
N ASN A 43 -0.59 9.91 -1.33
CA ASN A 43 -1.97 9.50 -1.63
C ASN A 43 -2.54 8.53 -0.57
N LEU A 44 -1.68 7.68 0.01
CA LEU A 44 -2.09 6.78 1.07
C LEU A 44 -2.22 7.50 2.41
N PHE A 45 -1.14 8.10 2.92
CA PHE A 45 -1.05 8.58 4.29
C PHE A 45 -1.62 10.00 4.47
N ASP A 46 -1.61 10.87 3.44
CA ASP A 46 -2.21 12.21 3.54
C ASP A 46 -3.67 12.25 3.11
N ARG A 47 -4.05 11.37 2.19
CA ARG A 47 -5.38 11.40 1.55
C ARG A 47 -6.24 10.19 1.86
N ALA A 48 -5.73 9.25 2.66
CA ALA A 48 -6.43 8.02 2.99
C ALA A 48 -6.96 7.31 1.72
N LEU A 49 -6.14 7.28 0.66
CA LEU A 49 -6.47 6.73 -0.66
C LEU A 49 -7.66 7.41 -1.37
N GLY A 50 -8.01 8.64 -1.00
CA GLY A 50 -9.04 9.45 -1.64
C GLY A 50 -8.62 9.98 -3.01
N GLU A 51 -8.98 11.24 -3.30
CA GLU A 51 -8.63 11.88 -4.58
C GLU A 51 -7.11 11.87 -4.82
N ARG A 52 -6.70 11.28 -5.95
CA ARG A 52 -5.28 11.21 -6.31
C ARG A 52 -4.78 12.58 -6.72
N ARG A 53 -3.69 13.01 -6.11
CA ARG A 53 -2.92 14.16 -6.57
C ARG A 53 -1.50 13.72 -6.82
N THR A 54 -0.93 14.17 -7.93
CA THR A 54 0.50 14.02 -8.18
C THR A 54 1.25 14.82 -7.12
N SER A 55 2.05 14.14 -6.31
CA SER A 55 3.07 14.76 -5.48
C SER A 55 4.43 14.36 -6.04
N ALA A 56 5.32 15.34 -6.20
CA ALA A 56 6.72 15.13 -6.57
C ALA A 56 7.64 15.13 -5.33
N GLU A 57 7.07 15.28 -4.14
CA GLU A 57 7.82 15.34 -2.87
C GLU A 57 8.41 13.97 -2.51
N ASP A 58 9.65 13.96 -2.01
CA ASP A 58 10.26 12.77 -1.45
C ASP A 58 9.63 12.47 -0.08
N TRP A 59 8.90 11.36 0.00
CA TRP A 59 8.18 11.01 1.22
C TRP A 59 9.10 10.83 2.45
N PHE A 60 10.32 10.34 2.26
CA PHE A 60 11.23 10.13 3.41
C PHE A 60 11.68 11.46 4.00
N ALA A 61 12.00 12.43 3.14
CA ALA A 61 12.27 13.80 3.57
C ALA A 61 11.03 14.45 4.21
N ALA A 62 9.83 14.17 3.71
CA ALA A 62 8.59 14.75 4.23
C ALA A 62 8.19 14.28 5.64
N VAL A 63 8.54 13.05 6.02
CA VAL A 63 8.12 12.47 7.32
C VAL A 63 9.25 12.26 8.32
N ALA A 64 10.50 12.25 7.87
CA ALA A 64 11.68 12.05 8.70
C ALA A 64 12.85 12.92 8.22
N PRO A 65 12.70 14.26 8.08
CA PRO A 65 13.69 15.11 7.42
C PRO A 65 15.07 15.05 8.06
N THR A 66 15.14 15.08 9.40
CA THR A 66 16.40 15.06 10.14
C THR A 66 17.11 13.72 10.00
N SER A 67 16.47 12.62 10.39
CA SER A 67 17.13 11.31 10.41
C SER A 67 17.37 10.77 8.99
N TYR A 68 16.52 11.10 8.02
CA TYR A 68 16.78 10.78 6.62
C TYR A 68 17.98 11.56 6.06
N GLY A 69 18.09 12.85 6.37
CA GLY A 69 19.22 13.68 5.97
C GLY A 69 20.54 13.21 6.60
N GLU A 70 20.53 12.89 7.90
CA GLU A 70 21.70 12.34 8.61
C GLU A 70 22.15 11.00 8.01
N PHE A 71 21.21 10.07 7.78
CA PHE A 71 21.53 8.80 7.14
C PHE A 71 22.04 8.96 5.71
N TYR A 72 21.49 9.90 4.95
CA TYR A 72 22.02 10.23 3.63
C TYR A 72 23.48 10.72 3.69
N ALA A 73 23.82 11.59 4.64
CA ALA A 73 25.19 12.05 4.83
C ALA A 73 26.14 10.90 5.19
N GLU A 74 25.72 9.96 6.05
CA GLU A 74 26.47 8.74 6.36
C GLU A 74 26.69 7.86 5.12
N VAL A 75 25.67 7.72 4.26
CA VAL A 75 25.78 6.98 3.00
C VAL A 75 26.81 7.63 2.07
N VAL A 76 26.78 8.95 1.90
CA VAL A 76 27.76 9.67 1.07
C VAL A 76 29.17 9.48 1.63
N ALA A 77 29.35 9.62 2.95
CA ALA A 77 30.63 9.41 3.61
C ALA A 77 31.14 7.97 3.45
N HIS A 78 30.27 6.97 3.62
CA HIS A 78 30.62 5.55 3.47
C HIS A 78 31.02 5.19 2.03
N THR A 79 30.34 5.77 1.04
CA THR A 79 30.65 5.49 -0.38
C THR A 79 31.89 6.23 -0.89
N GLY A 80 32.35 7.26 -0.17
CA GLY A 80 33.49 8.09 -0.57
C GLY A 80 33.24 8.91 -1.84
N LEU A 81 31.97 9.06 -2.25
CA LEU A 81 31.59 9.83 -3.43
C LEU A 81 31.70 11.33 -3.15
N ALA A 82 32.15 12.10 -4.14
CA ALA A 82 32.35 13.54 -4.04
C ALA A 82 31.36 14.31 -4.94
N GLY A 83 31.11 15.58 -4.62
CA GLY A 83 30.24 16.47 -5.41
C GLY A 83 28.74 16.28 -5.16
N PHE A 84 28.36 15.56 -4.11
CA PHE A 84 26.96 15.35 -3.72
C PHE A 84 26.39 16.56 -2.98
N PRO A 85 25.11 16.91 -3.17
CA PRO A 85 24.44 17.97 -2.41
C PRO A 85 24.35 17.61 -0.92
N ALA A 86 24.10 18.61 -0.08
CA ALA A 86 23.87 18.38 1.35
C ALA A 86 22.48 17.79 1.62
N ASP A 87 21.49 18.18 0.82
CA ASP A 87 20.10 17.74 0.94
C ASP A 87 19.81 16.59 -0.07
N PRO A 88 19.31 15.43 0.38
CA PRO A 88 18.96 14.32 -0.51
C PRO A 88 17.84 14.65 -1.52
N THR A 89 17.03 15.68 -1.27
CA THR A 89 15.98 16.12 -2.20
C THR A 89 16.55 16.82 -3.44
N GLU A 90 17.79 17.29 -3.39
CA GLU A 90 18.51 17.93 -4.49
C GLU A 90 19.24 16.93 -5.41
N LEU A 91 19.14 15.63 -5.12
CA LEU A 91 19.74 14.57 -5.94
C LEU A 91 19.16 14.56 -7.36
N ASP A 92 20.00 14.92 -8.34
CA ASP A 92 19.71 14.73 -9.76
C ASP A 92 19.89 13.28 -10.22
N ARG A 93 19.71 13.04 -11.53
CA ARG A 93 19.83 11.72 -12.13
C ARG A 93 21.22 11.10 -11.98
N ASP A 94 22.28 11.90 -12.15
CA ASP A 94 23.65 11.40 -12.17
C ASP A 94 24.10 11.00 -10.76
N HIS A 95 23.72 11.77 -9.74
CA HIS A 95 23.94 11.42 -8.34
C HIS A 95 23.24 10.10 -7.97
N ARG A 96 21.97 9.94 -8.38
CA ARG A 96 21.19 8.71 -8.11
C ARG A 96 21.81 7.49 -8.80
N ASP A 97 22.27 7.64 -10.03
CA ASP A 97 22.92 6.55 -10.77
C ASP A 97 24.25 6.13 -10.13
N GLN A 98 25.02 7.07 -9.58
CA GLN A 98 26.24 6.79 -8.83
C GLN A 98 25.95 6.05 -7.52
N LEU A 99 25.00 6.52 -6.70
CA LEU A 99 24.60 5.85 -5.46
C LEU A 99 24.07 4.44 -5.71
N ARG A 100 23.25 4.25 -6.76
CA ARG A 100 22.73 2.93 -7.13
C ARG A 100 23.85 1.95 -7.45
N LYS A 101 24.91 2.40 -8.13
CA LYS A 101 26.09 1.56 -8.46
C LYS A 101 26.93 1.26 -7.22
N ALA A 102 27.08 2.22 -6.31
CA ALA A 102 27.86 2.08 -5.09
C ALA A 102 27.17 1.20 -4.02
N LEU A 103 25.84 1.09 -4.04
CA LEU A 103 25.05 0.41 -3.01
C LEU A 103 24.21 -0.78 -3.52
N PRO A 104 24.82 -1.76 -4.22
CA PRO A 104 24.07 -2.87 -4.81
C PRO A 104 23.46 -3.77 -3.73
N GLY A 105 22.25 -4.30 -4.00
CA GLY A 105 21.63 -5.32 -3.16
C GLY A 105 21.33 -4.84 -1.73
N ARG A 106 21.75 -5.62 -0.73
CA ARG A 106 21.50 -5.33 0.70
C ARG A 106 22.30 -4.11 1.16
N TRP A 107 21.92 -3.50 2.28
CA TRP A 107 22.72 -2.43 2.89
C TRP A 107 24.07 -2.99 3.40
N PRO A 108 25.18 -2.25 3.24
CA PRO A 108 26.44 -2.54 3.93
C PRO A 108 26.24 -2.71 5.43
N ALA A 109 27.11 -3.50 6.08
CA ALA A 109 26.93 -3.86 7.49
C ALA A 109 26.90 -2.63 8.40
N GLU A 110 27.71 -1.64 8.06
CA GLU A 110 27.92 -0.38 8.74
C GLU A 110 26.67 0.52 8.68
N LEU A 111 25.87 0.39 7.61
CA LEU A 111 24.68 1.23 7.39
C LEU A 111 23.38 0.53 7.80
N ARG A 112 23.40 -0.78 8.10
CA ARG A 112 22.18 -1.57 8.33
C ARG A 112 21.42 -1.15 9.58
N GLU A 113 22.14 -0.91 10.68
CA GLU A 113 21.52 -0.54 11.95
C GLU A 113 20.87 0.83 11.85
N GLN A 114 21.63 1.84 11.38
CA GLN A 114 21.10 3.19 11.22
C GLN A 114 19.93 3.23 10.22
N TRP A 115 20.03 2.52 9.10
CA TRP A 115 18.89 2.38 8.19
C TRP A 115 17.66 1.77 8.87
N GLY A 116 17.84 0.75 9.73
CA GLY A 116 16.74 0.14 10.48
C GLY A 116 16.00 1.16 11.36
N LEU A 117 16.75 2.03 12.04
CA LEU A 117 16.20 3.09 12.88
C LEU A 117 15.44 4.15 12.06
N VAL A 118 16.05 4.66 11.00
CA VAL A 118 15.41 5.65 10.11
C VAL A 118 14.18 5.06 9.42
N ALA A 119 14.26 3.82 8.97
CA ALA A 119 13.15 3.11 8.36
C ALA A 119 11.96 2.94 9.32
N PHE A 120 12.24 2.61 10.58
CA PHE A 120 11.22 2.52 11.62
C PHE A 120 10.59 3.89 11.93
N GLU A 121 11.39 4.95 11.98
CA GLU A 121 10.88 6.32 12.17
C GLU A 121 9.95 6.73 11.02
N ILE A 122 10.36 6.52 9.76
CA ILE A 122 9.55 6.79 8.58
C ILE A 122 8.22 6.03 8.68
N ALA A 123 8.24 4.76 9.07
CA ALA A 123 7.04 3.95 9.21
C ALA A 123 6.12 4.49 10.31
N ARG A 124 6.65 4.81 11.49
CA ARG A 124 5.88 5.36 12.61
C ARG A 124 5.26 6.71 12.26
N ALA A 125 6.03 7.61 11.66
CA ALA A 125 5.56 8.93 11.24
C ALA A 125 4.49 8.82 10.15
N SER A 126 4.65 7.91 9.19
CA SER A 126 3.65 7.66 8.14
C SER A 126 2.32 7.14 8.72
N ALA A 127 2.38 6.20 9.67
CA ALA A 127 1.22 5.66 10.36
C ALA A 127 0.46 6.74 11.14
N ALA A 128 1.18 7.54 11.94
CA ALA A 128 0.62 8.64 12.71
C ALA A 128 -0.08 9.66 11.80
N ARG A 129 0.58 10.05 10.71
CA ARG A 129 0.06 11.01 9.73
C ARG A 129 -1.26 10.55 9.11
N LEU A 130 -1.41 9.26 8.80
CA LEU A 130 -2.69 8.74 8.34
C LEU A 130 -3.75 8.79 9.44
N LEU A 131 -3.45 8.31 10.64
CA LEU A 131 -4.41 8.30 11.75
C LEU A 131 -4.94 9.72 12.08
N ASP A 132 -4.09 10.74 11.97
CA ASP A 132 -4.49 12.14 12.11
C ASP A 132 -5.45 12.59 11.00
N ASN A 133 -5.30 12.07 9.77
CA ASN A 133 -6.15 12.37 8.63
C ASN A 133 -7.45 11.57 8.56
N ILE A 134 -7.61 10.51 9.36
CA ILE A 134 -8.84 9.70 9.49
C ILE A 134 -9.40 9.77 10.91
N SER A 135 -9.62 10.99 11.38
CA SER A 135 -10.02 11.26 12.77
C SER A 135 -11.46 10.82 13.08
N SER A 136 -12.39 10.95 12.12
CA SER A 136 -13.79 10.61 12.31
C SER A 136 -14.12 9.17 11.92
N LYS A 137 -15.22 8.64 12.48
CA LYS A 137 -15.72 7.31 12.11
C LYS A 137 -16.00 7.17 10.61
N GLY A 138 -16.55 8.20 9.97
CA GLY A 138 -16.86 8.19 8.55
C GLY A 138 -15.61 8.17 7.67
N GLU A 139 -14.56 8.90 8.04
CA GLU A 139 -13.28 8.88 7.32
C GLU A 139 -12.57 7.54 7.45
N ARG A 140 -12.58 6.93 8.66
CA ARG A 140 -12.04 5.59 8.89
C ARG A 140 -12.76 4.54 8.04
N GLU A 141 -14.08 4.60 8.00
CA GLU A 141 -14.90 3.69 7.21
C GLU A 141 -14.64 3.86 5.70
N ALA A 142 -14.60 5.11 5.21
CA ALA A 142 -14.28 5.38 3.82
C ALA A 142 -12.86 4.95 3.44
N PHE A 143 -11.89 5.11 4.35
CA PHE A 143 -10.53 4.59 4.16
C PHE A 143 -10.52 3.07 4.04
N VAL A 144 -11.21 2.35 4.93
CA VAL A 144 -11.31 0.87 4.88
C VAL A 144 -11.88 0.41 3.54
N TRP A 145 -12.92 1.07 3.03
CA TRP A 145 -13.49 0.73 1.73
C TRP A 145 -12.48 0.90 0.59
N ARG A 146 -11.73 2.01 0.57
CA ARG A 146 -10.68 2.26 -0.44
C ARG A 146 -9.49 1.31 -0.29
N LEU A 147 -9.12 0.97 0.95
CA LEU A 147 -8.06 0.03 1.28
C LEU A 147 -8.41 -1.36 0.73
N LEU A 148 -9.61 -1.86 1.04
CA LEU A 148 -10.13 -3.16 0.61
C LEU A 148 -10.66 -3.16 -0.84
N ARG A 149 -10.55 -2.04 -1.54
CA ARG A 149 -10.98 -1.88 -2.95
C ARG A 149 -12.48 -2.11 -3.16
N LEU A 150 -13.33 -1.81 -2.17
CA LEU A 150 -14.78 -1.80 -2.36
C LEU A 150 -15.16 -0.64 -3.29
N GLN A 151 -16.02 -0.88 -4.26
CA GLN A 151 -16.41 0.10 -5.28
C GLN A 151 -17.93 0.27 -5.32
N ALA A 152 -18.41 1.27 -6.06
CA ALA A 152 -19.85 1.52 -6.21
C ALA A 152 -20.61 0.33 -6.84
N ALA A 153 -19.94 -0.52 -7.61
CA ALA A 153 -20.47 -1.76 -8.14
C ALA A 153 -19.59 -2.95 -7.73
N PRO A 154 -20.20 -4.13 -7.47
CA PRO A 154 -19.44 -5.32 -7.17
C PRO A 154 -18.65 -5.79 -8.40
N TYR A 155 -17.53 -6.47 -8.15
CA TYR A 155 -16.73 -7.11 -9.19
C TYR A 155 -16.19 -8.43 -8.67
N PHE A 156 -15.71 -9.27 -9.57
CA PHE A 156 -15.24 -10.62 -9.26
C PHE A 156 -13.73 -10.66 -9.33
N VAL A 157 -13.11 -11.43 -8.45
CA VAL A 157 -11.70 -11.81 -8.55
C VAL A 157 -11.65 -13.29 -8.83
N LEU A 158 -10.99 -13.65 -9.94
CA LEU A 158 -10.78 -15.02 -10.36
C LEU A 158 -9.28 -15.28 -10.57
N GLY A 159 -8.80 -16.44 -10.12
CA GLY A 159 -7.44 -16.89 -10.34
C GLY A 159 -6.99 -17.85 -9.26
N ALA A 160 -5.73 -17.77 -8.85
CA ALA A 160 -5.18 -18.67 -7.84
C ALA A 160 -4.07 -18.02 -7.02
N ASP A 161 -3.86 -18.50 -5.80
CA ASP A 161 -2.70 -18.12 -5.01
C ASP A 161 -1.41 -18.83 -5.49
N LEU A 162 -0.27 -18.56 -4.84
CA LEU A 162 1.01 -19.19 -5.19
C LEU A 162 1.05 -20.71 -4.94
N LYS A 163 0.10 -21.25 -4.18
CA LYS A 163 -0.06 -22.68 -3.91
C LYS A 163 -1.10 -23.32 -4.83
N ASN A 164 -1.57 -22.58 -5.85
CA ASN A 164 -2.65 -22.96 -6.77
C ASN A 164 -4.01 -23.18 -6.08
N VAL A 165 -4.24 -22.59 -4.90
CA VAL A 165 -5.56 -22.55 -4.28
C VAL A 165 -6.43 -21.56 -5.07
N PRO A 166 -7.63 -21.95 -5.54
CA PRO A 166 -8.51 -21.06 -6.27
C PRO A 166 -8.85 -19.80 -5.49
N LEU A 167 -8.78 -18.66 -6.16
CA LEU A 167 -9.24 -17.36 -5.67
C LEU A 167 -10.48 -16.99 -6.46
N HIS A 168 -11.65 -17.41 -5.99
CA HIS A 168 -12.94 -17.13 -6.62
C HIS A 168 -13.84 -16.42 -5.62
N TYR A 169 -13.94 -15.11 -5.73
CA TYR A 169 -14.76 -14.33 -4.81
C TYR A 169 -15.31 -13.06 -5.47
N ARG A 170 -16.46 -12.60 -4.98
CA ARG A 170 -17.04 -11.30 -5.28
C ARG A 170 -16.57 -10.29 -4.25
N VAL A 171 -15.97 -9.20 -4.71
CA VAL A 171 -15.77 -8.00 -3.89
C VAL A 171 -17.07 -7.22 -3.88
N THR A 172 -17.64 -7.02 -2.69
CA THR A 172 -18.94 -6.35 -2.52
C THR A 172 -18.79 -4.83 -2.55
N THR A 173 -19.91 -4.12 -2.38
CA THR A 173 -19.93 -2.65 -2.34
C THR A 173 -19.78 -2.13 -0.89
N PRO A 174 -19.48 -0.83 -0.71
CA PRO A 174 -19.61 -0.15 0.58
C PRO A 174 -20.97 -0.34 1.26
N TRP A 175 -22.06 -0.38 0.49
CA TRP A 175 -23.41 -0.56 1.03
C TRP A 175 -23.61 -1.98 1.58
N ASP A 176 -23.19 -3.00 0.81
CA ASP A 176 -23.23 -4.40 1.27
C ASP A 176 -22.39 -4.56 2.54
N PHE A 177 -21.19 -3.96 2.54
CA PHE A 177 -20.29 -4.00 3.69
C PHE A 177 -20.95 -3.39 4.92
N ARG A 178 -21.56 -2.21 4.80
CA ARG A 178 -22.18 -1.52 5.94
C ARG A 178 -23.39 -2.26 6.49
N THR A 179 -24.11 -2.96 5.62
CA THR A 179 -25.27 -3.77 5.98
C THR A 179 -24.85 -4.95 6.84
N ARG A 180 -23.80 -5.68 6.42
CA ARG A 180 -23.34 -6.88 7.14
C ARG A 180 -22.34 -6.60 8.26
N PHE A 181 -21.35 -5.74 8.03
CA PHE A 181 -20.24 -5.52 8.94
C PHE A 181 -20.33 -4.18 9.67
N ALA A 182 -20.01 -4.17 10.96
CA ALA A 182 -19.83 -2.97 11.76
C ALA A 182 -18.34 -2.72 11.99
N LEU A 183 -17.81 -1.61 11.49
CA LEU A 183 -16.42 -1.22 11.78
C LEU A 183 -16.25 -0.94 13.29
N ARG A 184 -15.27 -1.59 13.92
CA ARG A 184 -14.93 -1.43 15.34
C ARG A 184 -13.70 -0.55 15.51
N SER A 185 -12.59 -0.88 14.86
CA SER A 185 -11.35 -0.12 14.93
C SER A 185 -10.60 -0.15 13.60
N VAL A 186 -9.70 0.83 13.45
CA VAL A 186 -8.71 0.89 12.38
C VAL A 186 -7.42 1.34 13.04
N ASP A 187 -6.43 0.46 13.05
CA ASP A 187 -5.15 0.66 13.70
C ASP A 187 -4.02 0.60 12.68
N LEU A 188 -3.03 1.48 12.85
CA LEU A 188 -1.82 1.50 12.04
C LEU A 188 -0.62 1.78 12.92
N TRP A 189 0.49 1.07 12.68
CA TRP A 189 1.73 1.30 13.41
C TRP A 189 2.95 0.96 12.56
N GLY A 190 4.08 1.63 12.83
CA GLY A 190 5.35 1.26 12.22
C GLY A 190 5.89 -0.05 12.81
N GLU A 191 6.50 -0.88 11.98
CA GLU A 191 7.22 -2.08 12.40
C GLU A 191 8.72 -1.94 12.13
N HIS A 192 9.54 -2.38 13.07
CA HIS A 192 10.99 -2.40 12.92
C HIS A 192 11.42 -3.61 12.06
N ALA A 193 11.28 -3.49 10.75
CA ALA A 193 11.45 -4.58 9.78
C ALA A 193 12.67 -4.42 8.84
N GLY A 194 13.57 -3.46 9.09
CA GLY A 194 14.73 -3.18 8.22
C GLY A 194 14.40 -2.48 6.90
N GLN A 195 13.13 -2.12 6.70
CA GLN A 195 12.61 -1.24 5.66
C GLN A 195 11.39 -0.50 6.22
N PRO A 196 11.00 0.65 5.66
CA PRO A 196 9.81 1.36 6.12
C PRO A 196 8.56 0.49 5.91
N LEU A 197 8.06 -0.10 6.99
CA LEU A 197 6.91 -1.00 6.97
C LEU A 197 5.86 -0.53 7.97
N VAL A 198 4.67 -0.23 7.46
CA VAL A 198 3.50 0.14 8.27
C VAL A 198 2.54 -1.03 8.32
N ARG A 199 2.28 -1.58 9.50
CA ARG A 199 1.21 -2.54 9.72
C ARG A 199 -0.13 -1.83 9.78
N TRP A 200 -1.16 -2.51 9.33
CA TRP A 200 -2.54 -2.07 9.50
C TRP A 200 -3.43 -3.23 9.92
N ARG A 201 -4.43 -2.90 10.72
CA ARG A 201 -5.44 -3.82 11.23
C ARG A 201 -6.80 -3.14 11.22
N VAL A 202 -7.82 -3.90 10.84
CA VAL A 202 -9.21 -3.49 10.82
C VAL A 202 -10.02 -4.55 11.56
N ASP A 203 -10.58 -4.17 12.70
CA ASP A 203 -11.52 -5.03 13.43
C ASP A 203 -12.95 -4.68 12.98
N VAL A 204 -13.71 -5.71 12.61
CA VAL A 204 -15.12 -5.58 12.25
C VAL A 204 -15.96 -6.62 12.97
N HIS A 205 -17.21 -6.30 13.20
CA HIS A 205 -18.20 -7.24 13.70
C HIS A 205 -19.14 -7.65 12.55
N ASP A 206 -19.19 -8.95 12.26
CA ASP A 206 -20.10 -9.55 11.29
C ASP A 206 -21.47 -9.76 11.95
N ARG A 207 -22.45 -8.93 11.59
CA ARG A 207 -23.80 -8.96 12.18
C ARG A 207 -24.59 -10.21 11.80
N GLU A 208 -24.25 -10.84 10.67
CA GLU A 208 -24.96 -12.02 10.19
C GLU A 208 -24.53 -13.26 10.96
N LEU A 209 -23.24 -13.40 11.22
CA LEU A 209 -22.67 -14.52 11.96
C LEU A 209 -22.54 -14.26 13.47
N ASP A 210 -22.79 -13.03 13.91
CA ASP A 210 -22.57 -12.55 15.29
C ASP A 210 -21.14 -12.85 15.79
N THR A 211 -20.14 -12.56 14.96
CA THR A 211 -18.72 -12.82 15.25
C THR A 211 -17.85 -11.63 14.88
N ASP A 212 -16.75 -11.47 15.61
CA ASP A 212 -15.73 -10.49 15.26
C ASP A 212 -14.74 -11.07 14.25
N ARG A 213 -14.33 -10.25 13.29
CA ARG A 213 -13.33 -10.57 12.28
C ARG A 213 -12.22 -9.53 12.28
N VAL A 214 -11.01 -10.00 11.99
CA VAL A 214 -9.83 -9.16 11.89
C VAL A 214 -9.31 -9.24 10.46
N VAL A 215 -9.10 -8.08 9.84
CA VAL A 215 -8.44 -7.96 8.55
C VAL A 215 -7.12 -7.21 8.74
N GLU A 216 -6.02 -7.83 8.32
CA GLU A 216 -4.66 -7.33 8.54
C GLU A 216 -3.85 -7.31 7.25
N GLY A 217 -2.86 -6.44 7.25
CA GLY A 217 -1.86 -6.38 6.22
C GLY A 217 -0.74 -5.42 6.58
N HIS A 218 0.04 -5.06 5.57
CA HIS A 218 1.12 -4.11 5.73
C HIS A 218 1.30 -3.24 4.48
N VAL A 219 2.06 -2.17 4.65
CA VAL A 219 2.48 -1.27 3.59
C VAL A 219 3.99 -1.21 3.60
N GLU A 220 4.61 -1.54 2.48
CA GLU A 220 6.03 -1.27 2.26
C GLU A 220 6.17 0.10 1.59
N VAL A 221 6.87 1.03 2.24
CA VAL A 221 7.28 2.29 1.61
C VAL A 221 8.73 2.18 1.14
N ARG A 222 8.96 2.31 -0.16
CA ARG A 222 10.28 2.12 -0.76
C ARG A 222 10.53 3.08 -1.91
N TRP A 223 11.78 3.42 -2.16
CA TRP A 223 12.15 4.09 -3.40
C TRP A 223 11.70 3.30 -4.63
N SER A 224 11.14 4.00 -5.61
CA SER A 224 11.01 3.44 -6.95
C SER A 224 12.39 3.16 -7.54
N HIS A 225 12.57 1.99 -8.15
CA HIS A 225 13.81 1.57 -8.84
C HIS A 225 15.06 1.41 -7.94
N GLY A 226 14.88 1.13 -6.64
CA GLY A 226 15.98 0.83 -5.70
C GLY A 226 16.46 2.05 -4.91
N LYS A 227 17.45 1.86 -4.02
CA LYS A 227 17.92 2.89 -3.08
C LYS A 227 18.25 4.20 -3.79
N PHE A 228 17.66 5.31 -3.33
CA PHE A 228 17.77 6.65 -3.92
C PHE A 228 17.31 6.78 -5.40
N GLY A 229 16.73 5.74 -6.01
CA GLY A 229 16.47 5.69 -7.46
C GLY A 229 15.35 6.63 -7.95
N GLY A 230 14.39 6.98 -7.10
CA GLY A 230 13.29 7.87 -7.44
C GLY A 230 12.40 8.15 -6.23
N VAL A 231 11.33 8.92 -6.42
CA VAL A 231 10.37 9.19 -5.34
C VAL A 231 9.83 7.88 -4.73
N PRO A 232 9.63 7.80 -3.40
CA PRO A 232 9.09 6.59 -2.80
C PRO A 232 7.68 6.23 -3.29
N GLU A 233 7.40 4.93 -3.38
CA GLU A 233 6.09 4.32 -3.60
C GLU A 233 5.62 3.58 -2.34
N ALA A 234 4.31 3.49 -2.14
CA ALA A 234 3.69 2.66 -1.13
C ALA A 234 3.01 1.45 -1.78
N LYS A 235 3.49 0.24 -1.46
CA LYS A 235 2.84 -1.01 -1.85
C LYS A 235 2.02 -1.56 -0.70
N ILE A 236 0.73 -1.73 -0.93
CA ILE A 236 -0.22 -2.17 0.09
C ILE A 236 -0.46 -3.66 -0.08
N TYR A 237 -0.14 -4.43 0.95
CA TYR A 237 -0.29 -5.87 1.03
C TYR A 237 -1.45 -6.23 1.95
N LEU A 238 -2.16 -7.28 1.57
CA LEU A 238 -3.14 -7.98 2.41
C LEU A 238 -2.49 -9.25 2.97
N ASP A 239 -2.46 -9.36 4.30
CA ASP A 239 -1.92 -10.55 4.98
C ASP A 239 -3.01 -11.58 5.28
N THR A 240 -4.24 -11.12 5.58
CA THR A 240 -5.43 -11.98 5.72
C THR A 240 -5.73 -12.76 4.43
N PRO A 241 -6.02 -14.07 4.49
CA PRO A 241 -6.46 -14.82 3.31
C PRO A 241 -7.69 -14.18 2.65
N HIS A 242 -7.72 -14.11 1.32
CA HIS A 242 -8.76 -13.38 0.59
C HIS A 242 -10.20 -13.81 0.94
N HIS A 243 -10.42 -15.11 1.18
CA HIS A 243 -11.75 -15.63 1.52
C HIS A 243 -12.20 -15.27 2.95
N ASP A 244 -11.29 -14.81 3.80
CA ASP A 244 -11.59 -14.42 5.18
C ASP A 244 -11.81 -12.90 5.31
N VAL A 245 -11.56 -12.12 4.25
CA VAL A 245 -11.69 -10.66 4.25
C VAL A 245 -13.16 -10.22 4.27
N ALA A 246 -13.49 -9.31 5.19
CA ALA A 246 -14.80 -8.70 5.23
C ALA A 246 -15.12 -7.94 3.92
N GLY A 247 -16.28 -8.23 3.33
CA GLY A 247 -16.67 -7.69 2.02
C GLY A 247 -16.16 -8.49 0.82
N TYR A 248 -15.37 -9.56 1.04
CA TYR A 248 -15.03 -10.53 -0.01
C TYR A 248 -15.87 -11.77 0.23
N GLN A 249 -16.79 -12.03 -0.68
CA GLN A 249 -17.69 -13.16 -0.60
C GLN A 249 -17.20 -14.27 -1.52
N PRO A 250 -16.77 -15.43 -0.99
CA PRO A 250 -16.46 -16.58 -1.81
C PRO A 250 -17.58 -16.86 -2.80
N LEU A 251 -17.21 -17.18 -4.04
CA LEU A 251 -18.14 -17.83 -4.95
C LEU A 251 -18.13 -19.28 -4.50
N ASP A 252 -19.17 -19.69 -3.77
CA ASP A 252 -19.33 -21.08 -3.43
C ASP A 252 -19.31 -21.89 -4.73
N ASP A 253 -18.59 -23.02 -4.72
CA ASP A 253 -18.75 -24.07 -5.72
C ASP A 253 -20.12 -24.74 -5.48
N GLY A 254 -21.20 -23.98 -5.68
CA GLY A 254 -22.53 -24.33 -5.19
C GLY A 254 -23.59 -24.22 -6.28
N SER A 255 -23.65 -25.25 -7.13
CA SER A 255 -24.78 -26.19 -7.28
C SER A 255 -24.72 -26.89 -8.63
#